data_AF-A0AAV3NS76-F1
#
_entry.id   AF-A0AAV3NS76-F1
#
_cell.length_a   1.000
_cell.length_b   1.000
_cell.length_c   1.000
_cell.angle_alpha   90.00
_cell.angle_beta   90.00
_cell.angle_gamma   90.00
#
_symmetry.space_group_name_H-M   'P 1'
#
loop_
_entity.id
_entity.type
_entity.pdbx_description
1 polymer ?
#
loop_
_entity_poly.entity_id
_entity_poly.type
_entity_poly.pdbx_seq_one_letter_code
_entity_poly.pdbx_strand_id
1 'polypeptide(L)'
;MYLSLTKTWFDQPARKHRRRVPRQKKAVKIFPRPTAGPLRPVVHGQTRKYNMKVGAGQGFTLEELKAAGVRKKLAPSIGISVDYRRKNRSLEGFQTNVQRLKTYKAKLVVF
;
A
#
# COMPACT_ATOMS: atom_id res chain seq x y z
N MET A 1 -14.87 37.98 15.38
CA MET A 1 -13.48 37.57 15.69
C MET A 1 -13.12 36.25 14.98
N TYR A 2 -13.13 36.22 13.64
CA TYR A 2 -12.71 35.07 12.82
C TYR A 2 -11.85 35.48 11.60
N LEU A 3 -11.68 36.79 11.35
CA LEU A 3 -10.98 37.32 10.17
C LEU A 3 -9.50 36.89 10.11
N SER A 4 -8.85 36.75 11.28
CA SER A 4 -7.42 36.47 11.40
C SER A 4 -7.02 35.00 11.23
N LEU A 5 -7.98 34.06 11.20
CA LEU A 5 -7.73 32.61 11.03
C LEU A 5 -8.37 32.08 9.74
N THR A 6 -8.46 32.92 8.72
CA THR A 6 -9.01 32.54 7.41
C THR A 6 -7.96 31.78 6.60
N LYS A 7 -8.17 30.47 6.44
CA LYS A 7 -7.34 29.64 5.56
C LYS A 7 -7.82 29.76 4.11
N THR A 8 -7.07 30.48 3.29
CA THR A 8 -7.30 30.54 1.85
C THR A 8 -6.65 29.36 1.12
N TRP A 9 -7.10 29.07 -0.11
CA TRP A 9 -6.62 27.94 -0.92
C TRP A 9 -5.99 28.36 -2.25
N PHE A 10 -5.58 29.63 -2.38
CA PHE A 10 -5.02 30.18 -3.63
C PHE A 10 -3.74 29.46 -4.09
N ASP A 11 -2.96 28.93 -3.15
CA ASP A 11 -1.74 28.14 -3.40
C ASP A 11 -2.02 26.63 -3.60
N GLN A 12 -3.27 26.21 -3.74
CA GLN A 12 -3.63 24.84 -4.15
C GLN A 12 -2.97 24.39 -5.48
N PRO A 13 -3.01 25.17 -6.59
CA PRO A 13 -2.30 24.83 -7.84
C PRO A 13 -0.79 24.71 -7.64
N ALA A 14 -0.17 25.66 -6.94
CA ALA A 14 1.26 25.62 -6.62
C ALA A 14 1.61 24.36 -5.81
N ARG A 15 0.79 23.99 -4.81
CA ARG A 15 0.96 22.75 -4.03
C ARG A 15 0.80 21.48 -4.89
N LYS A 16 -0.07 21.47 -5.90
CA LYS A 16 -0.20 20.35 -6.85
C LYS A 16 1.07 20.20 -7.68
N HIS A 17 1.58 21.30 -8.25
CA HIS A 17 2.85 21.31 -9.00
C HIS A 17 4.02 20.85 -8.11
N ARG A 18 4.12 21.40 -6.89
CA ARG A 18 5.13 21.03 -5.90
C ARG A 18 5.09 19.55 -5.49
N ARG A 19 3.93 18.87 -5.53
CA ARG A 19 3.84 17.42 -5.30
C ARG A 19 4.22 16.60 -6.55
N ARG A 20 4.00 17.14 -7.75
CA ARG A 20 4.31 16.46 -9.03
C ARG A 20 5.82 16.35 -9.25
N VAL A 21 6.57 17.43 -9.04
CA VAL A 21 8.02 17.47 -9.29
C VAL A 21 8.79 16.40 -8.50
N PRO A 22 8.61 16.24 -7.17
CA PRO A 22 9.26 15.18 -6.41
C PRO A 22 8.82 13.77 -6.83
N ARG A 23 7.57 13.57 -7.28
CA ARG A 23 7.11 12.26 -7.78
C ARG A 23 7.85 11.87 -9.06
N GLN A 24 8.06 12.81 -9.98
CA GLN A 24 8.86 12.59 -11.18
C GLN A 24 10.32 12.31 -10.84
N LYS A 25 10.93 13.12 -9.97
CA LYS A 25 12.31 12.89 -9.48
C LYS A 25 12.46 11.52 -8.81
N LYS A 26 11.48 11.10 -8.00
CA LYS A 26 11.44 9.79 -7.35
C LYS A 26 11.33 8.65 -8.38
N ALA A 27 10.52 8.81 -9.42
CA ALA A 27 10.36 7.81 -10.47
C ALA A 27 11.68 7.54 -11.20
N VAL A 28 12.38 8.61 -11.61
CA VAL A 28 13.70 8.51 -12.25
C VAL A 28 14.72 7.83 -11.32
N LYS A 29 14.73 8.18 -10.03
CA LYS A 29 15.67 7.61 -9.05
C LYS A 29 15.46 6.11 -8.78
N ILE A 30 14.21 5.63 -8.82
CA ILE A 30 13.83 4.28 -8.41
C ILE A 30 13.73 3.30 -9.60
N PHE A 31 13.79 3.81 -10.83
CA PHE A 31 13.83 2.99 -12.04
C PHE A 31 14.87 1.86 -11.89
N PRO A 32 14.50 0.59 -12.15
CA PRO A 32 13.31 0.09 -12.88
C PRO A 32 12.06 -0.19 -12.02
N ARG A 33 12.10 0.01 -10.69
CA ARG A 33 10.98 -0.35 -9.81
C ARG A 33 9.80 0.65 -9.95
N PRO A 34 8.54 0.19 -9.75
CA PRO A 34 7.38 1.06 -9.86
C PRO A 34 7.31 2.13 -8.75
N THR A 35 6.90 3.35 -9.13
CA THR A 35 6.89 4.53 -8.21
C THR A 35 5.79 4.46 -7.13
N ALA A 36 4.74 3.66 -7.36
CA ALA A 36 3.59 3.52 -6.47
C ALA A 36 3.94 2.96 -5.08
N GLY A 37 5.14 2.39 -4.92
CA GLY A 37 5.63 1.84 -3.66
C GLY A 37 5.36 0.33 -3.54
N PRO A 38 5.53 -0.23 -2.33
CA PRO A 38 5.41 -1.65 -2.10
C PRO A 38 3.96 -2.15 -2.22
N LEU A 39 3.81 -3.44 -2.56
CA LEU A 39 2.52 -4.11 -2.58
C LEU A 39 1.88 -4.08 -1.19
N ARG A 40 0.57 -3.76 -1.18
CA ARG A 40 -0.28 -3.73 0.01
C ARG A 40 -1.42 -4.74 -0.09
N PRO A 41 -1.88 -5.29 1.06
CA PRO A 41 -2.98 -6.24 1.09
C PRO A 41 -4.32 -5.55 0.86
N VAL A 42 -5.31 -6.37 0.56
CA VAL A 42 -6.72 -5.99 0.47
C VAL A 42 -7.34 -6.13 1.86
N VAL A 43 -7.97 -5.07 2.36
CA VAL A 43 -8.55 -5.02 3.72
C VAL A 43 -9.92 -4.34 3.68
N HIS A 44 -10.83 -4.82 4.52
CA HIS A 44 -12.18 -4.30 4.68
C HIS A 44 -12.28 -3.25 5.80
N GLY A 45 -13.28 -2.37 5.72
CA GLY A 45 -13.62 -1.45 6.80
C GLY A 45 -14.15 -2.18 8.05
N GLN A 46 -13.96 -1.58 9.24
CA GLN A 46 -14.28 -2.24 10.52
C GLN A 46 -15.77 -2.29 10.85
N THR A 47 -16.55 -1.27 10.46
CA THR A 47 -17.96 -1.14 10.85
C THR A 47 -18.89 -1.77 9.83
N ARG A 48 -20.10 -2.18 10.25
CA ARG A 48 -21.12 -2.77 9.35
C ARG A 48 -21.38 -1.91 8.10
N LYS A 49 -21.42 -0.58 8.25
CA LYS A 49 -21.60 0.38 7.15
C LYS A 49 -20.48 0.34 6.11
N TYR A 50 -19.24 0.07 6.54
CA TYR A 50 -18.05 0.16 5.67
C TYR A 50 -17.35 -1.17 5.40
N ASN A 51 -17.85 -2.28 5.94
CA ASN A 51 -17.25 -3.60 5.72
C ASN A 51 -17.27 -4.01 4.23
N MET A 52 -18.25 -3.54 3.45
CA MET A 52 -18.27 -3.76 2.00
C MET A 52 -17.21 -2.95 1.25
N LYS A 53 -16.69 -1.88 1.85
CA LYS A 53 -15.64 -1.06 1.23
C LYS A 53 -14.29 -1.73 1.44
N VAL A 54 -13.63 -1.96 0.32
CA VAL A 54 -12.31 -2.58 0.25
C VAL A 54 -11.26 -1.51 -0.01
N GLY A 55 -10.15 -1.57 0.73
CA GLY A 55 -9.04 -0.63 0.62
C GLY A 55 -7.68 -1.32 0.69
N ALA A 56 -6.63 -0.52 0.47
CA ALA A 56 -5.25 -0.97 0.64
C ALA A 56 -4.84 -0.86 2.12
N GLY A 57 -4.54 -1.99 2.75
CA GLY A 57 -4.02 -2.03 4.12
C GLY A 57 -2.56 -1.59 4.23
N GLN A 58 -2.04 -1.59 5.45
CA GLN A 58 -0.64 -1.21 5.71
C GLN A 58 0.36 -2.26 5.17
N GLY A 59 0.11 -3.56 5.43
CA GLY A 59 1.01 -4.64 5.04
C GLY A 59 0.42 -6.05 5.25
N PHE A 60 1.04 -7.03 4.61
CA PHE A 60 0.67 -8.45 4.71
C PHE A 60 1.06 -9.03 6.06
N THR A 61 0.27 -9.97 6.55
CA THR A 61 0.53 -10.71 7.78
C THR A 61 1.61 -11.77 7.56
N LEU A 62 2.24 -12.22 8.66
CA LEU A 62 3.23 -13.29 8.61
C LEU A 62 2.65 -14.61 8.10
N GLU A 63 1.39 -14.89 8.44
CA GLU A 63 0.68 -16.10 8.02
C GLU A 63 0.44 -16.12 6.51
N GLU A 64 -0.03 -15.00 5.94
CA GLU A 64 -0.25 -14.87 4.50
C GLU A 64 1.07 -15.02 3.73
N LEU A 65 2.15 -14.42 4.24
CA LEU A 65 3.49 -14.56 3.65
C LEU A 65 3.99 -16.01 3.71
N LYS A 66 3.79 -16.71 4.83
CA LYS A 66 4.14 -18.12 4.98
C LYS A 66 3.37 -18.99 3.98
N ALA A 67 2.07 -18.76 3.83
CA ALA A 67 1.23 -19.48 2.86
C ALA A 67 1.57 -19.17 1.40
N ALA A 68 2.06 -17.97 1.10
CA ALA A 68 2.56 -17.60 -0.23
C ALA A 68 4.02 -18.04 -0.49
N GLY A 69 4.69 -18.66 0.49
CA GLY A 69 6.09 -19.09 0.38
C GLY A 69 7.09 -17.93 0.31
N VAL A 70 6.77 -16.80 0.95
CA VAL A 70 7.64 -15.60 1.00
C VAL A 70 8.23 -15.46 2.40
N ARG A 71 9.56 -15.39 2.49
CA ARG A 71 10.25 -15.16 3.77
C ARG A 71 10.03 -13.72 4.25
N LYS A 72 9.72 -13.53 5.54
CA LYS A 72 9.43 -12.20 6.14
C LYS A 72 10.54 -11.15 5.94
N LYS A 73 11.80 -11.57 5.99
CA LYS A 73 12.97 -10.69 5.78
C LYS A 73 13.19 -10.32 4.31
N LEU A 74 12.76 -11.20 3.39
CA LEU A 74 12.91 -11.01 1.95
C LEU A 74 11.80 -10.10 1.39
N ALA A 75 10.60 -10.14 1.99
CA ALA A 75 9.43 -9.40 1.53
C ALA A 75 9.70 -7.88 1.33
N PRO A 76 10.28 -7.13 2.29
CA PRO A 76 10.57 -5.71 2.11
C PRO A 76 11.52 -5.43 0.93
N SER A 77 12.54 -6.26 0.72
CA SER A 77 13.54 -6.10 -0.35
C SER A 77 12.92 -6.20 -1.75
N ILE A 78 11.97 -7.13 -1.89
CA ILE A 78 11.19 -7.37 -3.11
C ILE A 78 10.10 -6.30 -3.33
N GLY A 79 9.78 -5.51 -2.30
CA GLY A 79 8.73 -4.49 -2.37
C GLY A 79 7.36 -5.00 -1.93
N ILE A 80 7.31 -5.93 -0.97
CA ILE A 80 6.08 -6.36 -0.30
C ILE A 80 6.07 -5.75 1.11
N SER A 81 5.01 -5.01 1.45
CA SER A 81 4.86 -4.41 2.79
C SER A 81 4.43 -5.46 3.80
N VAL A 82 5.02 -5.45 5.00
CA VAL A 82 4.72 -6.40 6.08
C VAL A 82 4.11 -5.65 7.25
N ASP A 83 3.01 -6.16 7.80
CA ASP A 83 2.39 -5.66 9.02
C ASP A 83 2.28 -6.79 10.05
N TYR A 84 3.07 -6.66 11.12
CA TYR A 84 3.14 -7.63 12.20
C TYR A 84 1.94 -7.59 13.15
N ARG A 85 1.13 -6.53 13.10
CA ARG A 85 0.04 -6.29 14.07
C ARG A 85 -1.30 -6.84 13.61
N ARG A 86 -1.53 -6.93 12.30
CA ARG A 86 -2.80 -7.42 11.74
C ARG A 86 -2.96 -8.91 12.03
N LYS A 87 -4.16 -9.31 12.43
CA LYS A 87 -4.56 -10.70 12.66
C LYS A 87 -5.65 -11.07 11.67
N ASN A 88 -5.58 -12.27 11.11
CA ASN A 88 -6.63 -12.79 10.24
C ASN A 88 -7.72 -13.43 11.08
N ARG A 89 -8.99 -13.12 10.78
CA ARG A 89 -10.17 -13.72 11.43
C ARG A 89 -11.04 -14.49 10.46
N SER A 90 -11.05 -14.08 9.19
CA SER A 90 -11.79 -14.74 8.10
C SER A 90 -10.84 -15.50 7.17
N LEU A 91 -11.30 -16.66 6.72
CA LEU A 91 -10.57 -17.48 5.76
C LEU A 91 -10.56 -16.86 4.36
N GLU A 92 -11.66 -16.26 3.94
CA GLU A 92 -11.82 -15.64 2.61
C GLU A 92 -10.83 -14.49 2.38
N GLY A 93 -10.70 -13.60 3.38
CA GLY A 93 -9.77 -12.48 3.31
C GLY A 93 -8.31 -12.95 3.28
N PHE A 94 -8.00 -14.00 4.03
CA PHE A 94 -6.69 -14.65 4.01
C PHE A 94 -6.38 -15.22 2.62
N GLN A 95 -7.27 -16.02 2.03
CA GLN A 95 -7.08 -16.62 0.71
C GLN A 95 -6.93 -15.56 -0.39
N THR A 96 -7.74 -14.51 -0.35
CA THR A 96 -7.66 -13.38 -1.31
C THR A 96 -6.28 -12.72 -1.28
N ASN A 97 -5.74 -12.47 -0.09
CA ASN A 97 -4.42 -11.85 0.06
C ASN A 97 -3.27 -12.80 -0.31
N VAL A 98 -3.39 -14.09 -0.01
CA VAL A 98 -2.42 -15.11 -0.46
C VAL A 98 -2.40 -15.18 -1.99
N GLN A 99 -3.56 -15.16 -2.64
CA GLN A 99 -3.65 -15.16 -4.10
C GLN A 99 -3.06 -13.87 -4.69
N ARG A 100 -3.27 -12.72 -4.03
CA ARG A 100 -2.64 -11.45 -4.40
C ARG A 100 -1.11 -11.50 -4.32
N LEU A 101 -0.55 -12.17 -3.32
CA LEU A 101 0.90 -12.37 -3.20
C LEU A 101 1.44 -13.28 -4.30
N LYS A 102 0.76 -14.39 -4.59
CA LYS A 102 1.13 -15.33 -5.66
C LYS A 102 1.12 -14.65 -7.03
N THR A 103 0.05 -13.91 -7.33
CA THR A 103 -0.07 -13.16 -8.59
C THR A 103 0.98 -12.06 -8.71
N TYR A 104 1.30 -11.35 -7.63
CA TYR A 104 2.39 -10.37 -7.64
C TYR A 104 3.75 -11.03 -7.90
N LYS A 105 4.04 -12.15 -7.23
CA LYS A 105 5.28 -12.91 -7.42
C LYS A 105 5.44 -13.40 -8.86
N ALA A 106 4.36 -13.83 -9.51
CA ALA A 106 4.39 -14.24 -10.91
C ALA A 106 4.65 -13.08 -11.89
N LYS A 107 4.22 -11.85 -11.55
CA LYS A 107 4.42 -10.65 -12.38
C LYS A 107 5.73 -9.93 -12.10
N LEU A 108 6.43 -10.30 -11.03
CA LEU A 108 7.63 -9.61 -10.58
C LEU A 108 8.83 -10.02 -11.43
N VAL A 109 9.49 -9.04 -12.04
CA VAL A 109 10.79 -9.22 -12.71
C VAL A 109 11.87 -8.79 -11.72
N VAL A 110 12.75 -9.72 -11.36
CA VAL A 110 13.93 -9.48 -10.51
C VAL A 110 15.17 -9.71 -11.36
N PHE A 111 16.09 -8.74 -11.33
CA PHE A 111 17.41 -8.82 -11.97
C PHE A 111 18.47 -9.07 -10.90
#